data_AF-A3YTU0-F1
#
_entry.id   AF-A3YTU0-F1
#
_cell.length_a   1.000
_cell.length_b   1.000
_cell.length_c   1.000
_cell.angle_alpha   90.00
_cell.angle_beta   90.00
_cell.angle_gamma   90.00
#
_symmetry.space_group_name_H-M   'P 1'
#
loop_
_entity.id
_entity.type
_entity.pdbx_description
1 polymer ?
#
loop_
_entity_poly.entity_id
_entity_poly.type
_entity_poly.pdbx_seq_one_letter_code
_entity_poly.pdbx_strand_id
1 'polypeptide(L)'
;MGSLEQDLLLQLYEGIFINGDEPHRLTVAEVIEWHRRWLEAVYPWAGKVRQFNLSKGNFAFASAHLLPDLLEAFQREQLNKRTPLDPHFAAIRAGAVLNNAPMQQLFRLVLPGGGD
;
A
#
# COMPACT_ATOMS: atom_id res chain seq x y z
N MET A 1 7.83 6.96 17.21
CA MET A 1 7.97 5.95 16.14
C MET A 1 6.77 5.95 15.20
N GLY A 2 5.53 5.82 15.70
CA GLY A 2 4.33 5.76 14.84
C GLY A 2 4.00 7.01 14.01
N SER A 3 4.38 8.21 14.46
CA SER A 3 4.09 9.44 13.70
C SER A 3 4.86 9.52 12.38
N LEU A 4 6.16 9.17 12.36
CA LEU A 4 6.98 9.28 11.15
C LEU A 4 6.56 8.30 10.06
N GLU A 5 6.35 7.02 10.39
CA GLU A 5 5.85 6.03 9.42
C GLU A 5 4.50 6.48 8.85
N GLN A 6 3.62 6.99 9.71
CA GLN A 6 2.33 7.50 9.28
C GLN A 6 2.48 8.71 8.35
N ASP A 7 3.31 9.69 8.69
CA ASP A 7 3.54 10.90 7.88
C ASP A 7 4.11 10.54 6.49
N LEU A 8 5.06 9.61 6.42
CA LEU A 8 5.62 9.11 5.17
C LEU A 8 4.57 8.37 4.33
N LEU A 9 3.64 7.66 4.97
CA LEU A 9 2.51 7.06 4.29
C LEU A 9 1.60 8.13 3.67
N LEU A 10 1.28 9.20 4.41
CA LEU A 10 0.47 10.31 3.91
C LEU A 10 1.12 10.95 2.66
N GLN A 11 2.43 11.20 2.72
CA GLN A 11 3.20 11.75 1.59
C GLN A 11 3.19 10.83 0.38
N LEU A 12 3.33 9.52 0.59
CA LEU A 12 3.24 8.54 -0.49
C LEU A 12 1.85 8.55 -1.14
N TYR A 13 0.79 8.60 -0.33
CA TYR A 13 -0.59 8.68 -0.84
C TYR A 13 -0.80 9.93 -1.70
N GLU A 14 -0.38 11.09 -1.22
CA GLU A 14 -0.48 12.34 -1.98
C GLU A 14 0.30 12.24 -3.30
N GLY A 15 1.52 11.70 -3.25
CA GLY A 15 2.37 11.52 -4.43
C GLY A 15 1.83 10.52 -5.47
N ILE A 16 1.07 9.51 -5.08
CA ILE A 16 0.49 8.52 -6.00
C ILE A 16 -0.88 8.96 -6.50
N PHE A 17 -1.77 9.34 -5.60
CA PHE A 17 -3.19 9.47 -5.90
C PHE A 17 -3.63 10.90 -6.23
N ILE A 18 -2.87 11.91 -5.77
CA ILE A 18 -3.20 13.33 -6.01
C ILE A 18 -2.30 13.91 -7.10
N ASN A 19 -0.99 13.74 -6.95
CA ASN A 19 0.01 14.36 -7.82
C ASN A 19 0.56 13.41 -8.90
N GLY A 20 0.31 12.11 -8.78
CA GLY A 20 0.85 11.09 -9.67
C GLY A 20 -0.02 10.83 -10.90
N ASP A 21 0.61 10.24 -11.93
CA ASP A 21 -0.12 9.69 -13.06
C ASP A 21 -1.04 8.56 -12.60
N GLU A 22 -2.19 8.41 -13.26
CA GLU A 22 -3.10 7.30 -13.01
C GLU A 22 -2.42 5.96 -13.36
N PRO A 23 -2.11 5.09 -12.38
CA PRO A 23 -1.66 3.76 -12.71
C PRO A 23 -2.86 3.03 -13.31
N HIS A 24 -2.72 2.59 -14.55
CA HIS A 24 -3.80 1.87 -15.26
C HIS A 24 -3.95 0.45 -14.70
N ARG A 25 -2.88 -0.07 -14.07
CA ARG A 25 -2.82 -1.39 -13.45
C ARG A 25 -1.80 -1.44 -12.33
N LEU A 26 -2.14 -2.15 -11.25
CA LEU A 26 -1.19 -2.42 -10.18
C LEU A 26 -0.27 -3.59 -10.54
N THR A 27 1.02 -3.44 -10.26
CA THR A 27 2.05 -4.46 -10.41
C THR A 27 2.76 -4.75 -9.08
N VAL A 28 3.34 -5.94 -8.96
CA VAL A 28 4.20 -6.30 -7.83
C VAL A 28 5.37 -5.33 -7.71
N ALA A 29 5.95 -4.92 -8.84
CA ALA A 29 7.04 -3.95 -8.87
C ALA A 29 6.63 -2.61 -8.28
N GLU A 30 5.44 -2.09 -8.62
CA GLU A 30 4.90 -0.87 -8.02
C GLU A 30 4.64 -1.02 -6.53
N VAL A 31 4.07 -2.15 -6.07
CA VAL A 31 3.86 -2.39 -4.64
C VAL A 31 5.18 -2.40 -3.86
N ILE A 32 6.22 -3.03 -4.41
CA ILE A 32 7.56 -3.05 -3.83
C ILE A 32 8.14 -1.63 -3.78
N GLU A 33 7.98 -0.86 -4.85
CA GLU A 33 8.46 0.51 -4.95
C GLU A 33 7.72 1.46 -3.98
N TRP A 34 6.40 1.30 -3.83
CA TRP A 34 5.61 2.03 -2.84
C TRP A 34 6.07 1.69 -1.42
N HIS A 35 6.31 0.41 -1.14
CA HIS A 35 6.87 -0.01 0.13
C HIS A 35 8.26 0.59 0.38
N ARG A 36 9.12 0.70 -0.65
CA ARG A 36 10.42 1.36 -0.55
C ARG A 36 10.23 2.83 -0.20
N ARG A 37 9.49 3.58 -1.01
CA ARG A 37 9.22 5.02 -0.82
C ARG A 37 8.60 5.34 0.54
N TRP A 38 7.74 4.47 1.05
CA TRP A 38 7.15 4.63 2.37
C TRP A 38 8.18 4.45 3.49
N LEU A 39 8.94 3.35 3.46
CA LEU A 39 9.65 2.88 4.65
C LEU A 39 11.17 3.04 4.60
N GLU A 40 11.76 3.47 3.47
CA GLU A 40 13.23 3.51 3.34
C GLU A 40 13.93 4.42 4.33
N ALA A 41 13.27 5.51 4.75
CA ALA A 41 13.78 6.42 5.76
C ALA A 41 13.77 5.81 7.17
N VAL A 42 13.02 4.73 7.40
CA VAL A 42 12.81 4.10 8.70
C VAL A 42 13.49 2.74 8.79
N TYR A 43 13.46 1.98 7.69
CA TYR A 43 13.86 0.58 7.66
C TYR A 43 14.76 0.25 6.46
N PRO A 44 15.96 -0.34 6.70
CA PRO A 44 16.91 -0.67 5.63
C PRO A 44 16.45 -1.84 4.72
N TRP A 45 15.36 -2.51 5.10
CA TRP A 45 14.72 -3.58 4.33
C TRP A 45 13.56 -3.10 3.46
N ALA A 46 13.25 -1.80 3.46
CA ALA A 46 12.21 -1.25 2.61
C ALA A 46 12.47 -1.59 1.13
N GLY A 47 11.43 -2.10 0.45
CA GLY A 47 11.52 -2.51 -0.95
C GLY A 47 12.22 -3.86 -1.18
N LYS A 48 12.59 -4.61 -0.14
CA LYS A 48 13.22 -5.93 -0.28
C LYS A 48 12.21 -7.05 -0.02
N VAL A 49 12.19 -8.03 -0.92
CA VAL A 49 11.49 -9.30 -0.66
C VAL A 49 12.17 -10.00 0.51
N ARG A 50 11.40 -10.37 1.53
CA ARG A 50 11.94 -11.01 2.73
C ARG A 50 12.56 -12.38 2.43
N GLN A 51 13.59 -12.72 3.18
CA GLN A 51 14.31 -14.00 3.06
C GLN A 51 14.03 -14.97 4.21
N PHE A 52 13.21 -14.58 5.18
CA PHE A 52 12.85 -15.39 6.34
C PHE A 52 11.34 -15.58 6.43
N ASN A 53 10.93 -16.70 7.03
CA ASN A 53 9.52 -16.99 7.27
C ASN A 53 8.96 -16.05 8.35
N LEU A 54 7.71 -15.64 8.16
CA LEU A 54 6.98 -14.81 9.11
C LEU A 54 5.70 -15.53 9.54
N SER A 55 5.30 -15.29 10.78
CA SER A 55 4.01 -15.70 11.31
C SER A 55 3.41 -14.60 12.17
N LYS A 56 2.09 -14.64 12.36
CA LYS A 56 1.37 -13.84 13.33
C LYS A 56 0.48 -14.77 14.14
N GLY A 57 0.85 -14.98 15.41
CA GLY A 57 0.24 -16.03 16.23
C GLY A 57 0.40 -17.40 15.53
N ASN A 58 -0.70 -18.12 15.37
CA ASN A 58 -0.72 -19.44 14.73
C ASN A 58 -0.87 -19.39 13.20
N PHE A 59 -0.84 -18.19 12.59
CA PHE A 59 -0.95 -18.04 11.14
C PHE A 59 0.44 -17.81 10.52
N ALA A 60 0.89 -18.74 9.69
CA ALA A 60 2.12 -18.60 8.92
C ALA A 60 1.84 -17.90 7.58
N PHE A 61 2.66 -16.92 7.22
CA PHE A 61 2.65 -16.35 5.88
C PHE A 61 3.36 -17.28 4.90
N ALA A 62 3.23 -16.99 3.60
CA ALA A 62 3.91 -17.72 2.53
C ALA A 62 5.39 -18.01 2.85
N SER A 63 5.89 -19.20 2.53
CA SER A 63 7.29 -19.48 2.84
C SER A 63 8.22 -18.58 2.02
N ALA A 64 9.27 -18.06 2.65
CA ALA A 64 10.16 -17.08 2.03
C ALA A 64 10.82 -17.58 0.74
N HIS A 65 11.23 -18.84 0.72
CA HIS A 65 11.86 -19.46 -0.44
C HIS A 65 10.92 -19.59 -1.66
N LEU A 66 9.59 -19.56 -1.43
CA LEU A 66 8.59 -19.61 -2.49
C LEU A 66 8.14 -18.23 -2.95
N LEU A 67 8.57 -17.14 -2.28
CA LEU A 67 8.11 -15.79 -2.61
C LEU A 67 8.39 -15.37 -4.05
N PRO A 68 9.54 -15.67 -4.67
CA PRO A 68 9.77 -15.31 -6.07
C PRO A 68 8.67 -15.84 -7.00
N ASP A 69 8.37 -17.13 -6.91
CA ASP A 69 7.37 -17.80 -7.75
C ASP A 69 5.94 -17.35 -7.39
N LEU A 70 5.66 -17.21 -6.10
CA LEU A 70 4.34 -16.77 -5.62
C LEU A 70 4.03 -15.32 -6.03
N LEU A 71 5.03 -14.44 -6.08
CA LEU A 71 4.85 -13.07 -6.55
C LEU A 71 4.59 -13.02 -8.05
N GLU A 72 5.26 -13.86 -8.84
CA GLU A 72 4.98 -13.98 -10.28
C GLU A 72 3.56 -14.51 -10.53
N ALA A 73 3.17 -15.57 -9.82
CA ALA A 73 1.81 -16.11 -9.86
C ALA A 73 0.78 -15.04 -9.44
N PHE A 74 1.06 -14.30 -8.37
CA PHE A 74 0.19 -13.22 -7.89
C PHE A 74 0.02 -12.11 -8.94
N GLN A 75 1.10 -11.68 -9.61
CA GLN A 75 1.02 -10.72 -10.71
C GLN A 75 0.09 -11.23 -11.82
N ARG A 76 0.32 -12.45 -12.29
CA ARG A 76 -0.39 -13.04 -13.42
C ARG A 76 -1.86 -13.35 -13.12
N GLU A 77 -2.13 -13.90 -11.94
CA GLU A 77 -3.41 -14.52 -11.61
C GLU A 77 -4.33 -13.60 -10.83
N GLN A 78 -3.76 -12.65 -10.08
CA GLN A 78 -4.53 -11.72 -9.26
C GLN A 78 -4.47 -10.30 -9.83
N LEU A 79 -3.29 -9.68 -9.84
CA LEU A 79 -3.19 -8.27 -10.21
C LEU A 79 -3.64 -8.03 -11.66
N ASN A 80 -3.10 -8.80 -12.60
CA ASN A 80 -3.46 -8.66 -14.01
C ASN A 80 -4.96 -8.86 -14.31
N LYS A 81 -5.69 -9.58 -13.45
CA LYS A 81 -7.11 -9.86 -13.68
C LYS A 81 -8.03 -8.92 -12.91
N ARG A 82 -7.57 -8.35 -11.80
CA ARG A 82 -8.41 -7.69 -10.80
C ARG A 82 -8.10 -6.21 -10.58
N THR A 83 -7.04 -5.67 -11.18
CA THR A 83 -6.67 -4.25 -11.03
C THR A 83 -6.68 -3.45 -12.34
N PRO A 84 -7.72 -3.48 -13.20
CA PRO A 84 -7.96 -2.34 -14.09
C PRO A 84 -8.41 -1.15 -13.25
N LEU A 85 -7.56 -0.13 -13.15
CA LEU A 85 -7.71 0.94 -12.15
C LEU A 85 -8.39 2.21 -12.69
N ASP A 86 -8.58 2.33 -14.01
CA ASP A 86 -9.07 3.54 -14.70
C ASP A 86 -10.39 4.12 -14.15
N PRO A 87 -11.46 3.33 -13.82
CA PRO A 87 -12.70 3.92 -13.30
C PRO A 87 -12.59 4.30 -11.81
N HIS A 88 -11.72 3.62 -11.06
CA HIS A 88 -11.60 3.77 -9.61
C HIS A 88 -10.70 4.94 -9.21
N PHE A 89 -9.62 5.17 -9.96
CA PHE A 89 -8.71 6.28 -9.72
C PHE A 89 -9.30 7.62 -10.18
N ALA A 90 -10.00 7.66 -11.32
CA ALA A 90 -10.77 8.82 -11.74
C ALA A 90 -11.80 9.25 -10.68
N ALA A 91 -12.47 8.28 -10.02
CA ALA A 91 -13.40 8.55 -8.93
C ALA A 91 -12.70 9.12 -7.67
N ILE A 92 -11.53 8.59 -7.29
CA ILE A 92 -10.73 9.14 -6.17
C ILE A 92 -10.28 10.57 -6.47
N ARG A 93 -9.76 10.86 -7.67
CA ARG A 93 -9.31 12.20 -8.08
C ARG A 93 -10.44 13.21 -8.22
N ALA A 94 -11.63 12.77 -8.66
CA ALA A 94 -12.82 13.62 -8.75
C ALA A 94 -13.45 13.96 -7.39
N GLY A 95 -12.87 13.48 -6.29
CA GLY A 95 -13.44 13.67 -4.96
C GLY A 95 -14.77 12.92 -4.78
N ALA A 96 -15.05 11.93 -5.62
CA ALA A 96 -16.24 11.11 -5.46
C ALA A 96 -16.12 10.37 -4.14
N VAL A 97 -17.05 10.66 -3.23
CA VAL A 97 -17.36 9.78 -2.11
C VAL A 97 -17.97 8.51 -2.72
N LEU A 98 -17.10 7.62 -3.23
CA LEU A 98 -17.37 6.20 -3.09
C LEU A 98 -17.67 6.03 -1.61
N ASN A 99 -18.73 5.33 -1.21
CA ASN A 99 -18.97 4.98 0.20
C ASN A 99 -17.82 4.07 0.71
N ASN A 100 -16.66 4.69 0.93
CA ASN A 100 -15.32 4.26 1.30
C ASN A 100 -14.52 5.56 1.58
N ALA A 101 -14.78 6.18 2.74
CA ALA A 101 -14.19 7.46 3.14
C ALA A 101 -12.63 7.47 3.10
N PRO A 102 -11.97 8.65 2.97
CA PRO A 102 -10.51 8.73 2.94
C PRO A 102 -9.91 8.29 4.27
N MET A 103 -8.90 7.42 4.26
CA MET A 103 -8.29 6.85 5.48
C MET A 103 -7.92 7.90 6.54
N GLN A 104 -7.46 9.06 6.11
CA GLN A 104 -7.01 10.15 6.99
C GLN A 104 -8.18 10.92 7.63
N GLN A 105 -9.32 10.98 6.95
CA GLN A 105 -10.59 11.49 7.50
C GLN A 105 -11.27 10.44 8.38
N LEU A 106 -11.21 9.14 8.03
CA LEU A 106 -11.58 8.03 8.90
C LEU A 106 -10.78 8.05 10.21
N PHE A 107 -9.46 8.26 10.13
CA PHE A 107 -8.59 8.36 11.30
C PHE A 107 -8.91 9.56 12.21
N ARG A 108 -9.23 10.72 11.65
CA ARG A 108 -9.55 11.94 12.42
C ARG A 108 -11.00 12.01 12.93
N LEU A 109 -11.93 11.27 12.33
CA LEU A 109 -13.32 11.16 12.82
C LEU A 109 -13.49 10.08 13.91
N VAL A 110 -12.63 9.05 13.96
CA VAL A 110 -12.66 7.95 14.94
C VAL A 110 -11.85 8.25 16.22
N LEU A 111 -10.92 9.21 16.18
CA LEU A 111 -10.17 9.65 17.37
C LEU A 111 -10.53 11.10 17.73
N PRO A 112 -11.52 11.33 18.61
CA PRO A 112 -11.65 12.59 19.32
C PRO A 112 -10.65 12.60 20.48
N GLY A 113 -9.58 13.42 20.39
CA GLY A 113 -8.68 13.69 21.52
C GLY A 113 -7.18 13.54 21.21
N GLY A 114 -6.67 14.34 20.27
CA GLY A 114 -5.26 14.65 20.12
C GLY A 114 -5.08 16.17 20.11
N GLY A 115 -5.61 16.79 21.15
CA GLY A 115 -5.68 18.23 21.39
C GLY A 115 -6.03 18.44 22.86
N ASP A 116 -5.14 17.93 23.71
CA ASP A 116 -4.63 18.45 24.99
C ASP A 116 -3.75 17.37 25.65
#